data_AF-A0AAD6SVZ3-F1
#
_entry.id   AF-A0AAD6SVZ3-F1
#
_cell.length_a   1.000
_cell.length_b   1.000
_cell.length_c   1.000
_cell.angle_alpha   90.00
_cell.angle_beta   90.00
_cell.angle_gamma   90.00
#
_symmetry.space_group_name_H-M   'P 1'
#
loop_
_entity.id
_entity.type
_entity.pdbx_description
1 polymer ?
#
loop_
_entity_poly.entity_id
_entity_poly.type
_entity_poly.pdbx_seq_one_letter_code
_entity_poly.pdbx_strand_id
1 'polypeptide(L)'
;MAGSGFVLCNLFHRSARSDDELSSLGELNGFNFGPTTTTDAPPDLHDDHDESYCDVETHESAYASPDPREIYGLVNDATSHTSRLITFFIETSAMLHTPEVAKNANVCAAVHNCLTTIPGTTVTPTGYMPPEESSWRTKRRALEVSLLKNLRKYIRFSDHLLRKPPRTEKFQGELKKLHAFADKFLYLSMKFAASNEKIRLMELCETYQRMKLAHLEERQLRASIRADRAARKTEREMLRQQRREPRKPESLPDPVRHFRPSKRSPTSPEMIVGPQAPPSVS
;
A
#
# COMPACT_ATOMS: atom_id res chain seq x y z
N MET A 1 -47.71 0.77 -27.33
CA MET A 1 -47.19 2.06 -27.84
C MET A 1 -46.80 2.88 -26.62
N ALA A 2 -45.58 3.34 -26.32
CA ALA A 2 -44.23 3.29 -26.89
C ALA A 2 -43.29 3.06 -25.68
N GLY A 3 -42.09 2.45 -25.72
CA GLY A 3 -41.09 2.42 -26.79
C GLY A 3 -39.93 3.38 -26.44
N SER A 4 -39.22 3.17 -25.31
CA SER A 4 -38.03 3.95 -24.97
C SER A 4 -36.78 3.09 -25.17
N GLY A 5 -36.12 3.31 -26.31
CA GLY A 5 -34.91 2.61 -26.73
C GLY A 5 -33.67 3.10 -25.98
N PHE A 6 -32.92 2.15 -25.43
CA PHE A 6 -31.55 2.35 -24.98
C PHE A 6 -30.63 2.37 -26.21
N VAL A 7 -30.05 3.53 -26.50
CA VAL A 7 -29.00 3.68 -27.52
C VAL A 7 -27.65 3.48 -26.84
N LEU A 8 -27.08 2.28 -27.00
CA LEU A 8 -25.66 2.00 -26.73
C LEU A 8 -24.86 2.49 -27.94
N CYS A 9 -24.27 3.69 -27.84
CA CYS A 9 -23.29 4.16 -28.80
C CYS A 9 -21.88 3.72 -28.39
N ASN A 10 -21.29 2.91 -29.27
CA ASN A 10 -19.89 2.53 -29.35
C ASN A 10 -18.92 3.70 -29.09
N LEU A 11 -18.03 3.53 -28.12
CA LEU A 11 -16.82 4.33 -27.95
C LEU A 11 -15.61 3.40 -27.76
N PHE A 12 -15.30 2.65 -28.83
CA PHE A 12 -14.02 1.99 -28.99
C PHE A 12 -13.60 2.18 -30.46
N HIS A 13 -12.89 3.28 -30.74
CA HIS A 13 -11.76 3.25 -31.67
C HIS A 13 -10.97 4.57 -31.67
N ARG A 14 -9.63 4.38 -31.65
CA ARG A 14 -8.56 5.30 -32.05
C ARG A 14 -8.32 6.53 -31.19
N SER A 15 -7.24 6.44 -30.40
CA SER A 15 -6.15 7.41 -30.57
C SER A 15 -4.82 6.75 -30.23
N ALA A 16 -4.08 6.38 -31.27
CA ALA A 16 -2.64 6.20 -31.19
C ALA A 16 -2.03 7.61 -31.25
N ARG A 17 -1.61 8.15 -30.11
CA ARG A 17 -0.81 9.37 -30.02
C ARG A 17 0.24 9.22 -28.92
N SER A 18 1.49 9.27 -29.38
CA SER A 18 2.73 9.72 -28.72
C SER A 18 2.98 9.33 -27.26
N ASP A 19 3.94 8.42 -27.08
CA ASP A 19 4.59 8.04 -25.82
C ASP A 19 5.50 9.14 -25.22
N ASP A 20 5.43 10.39 -25.68
CA ASP A 20 6.35 11.48 -25.27
C ASP A 20 5.81 12.40 -24.16
N GLU A 21 4.57 12.24 -23.70
CA GLU A 21 4.00 13.12 -22.66
C GLU A 21 4.09 12.59 -21.22
N LEU A 22 4.55 11.35 -21.00
CA LEU A 22 4.66 10.77 -19.65
C LEU A 22 6.00 11.05 -18.94
N SER A 23 6.94 11.71 -19.62
CA SER A 23 8.21 12.17 -19.03
C SER A 23 8.10 13.53 -18.32
N SER A 24 6.90 14.16 -18.32
CA SER A 24 6.65 15.46 -17.67
C SER A 24 5.97 15.35 -16.28
N LEU A 25 6.01 14.18 -15.63
CA LEU A 25 5.67 14.01 -14.21
C LEU A 25 6.93 14.05 -13.33
N GLY A 26 7.90 14.88 -13.72
CA GLY A 26 8.98 15.33 -12.85
C GLY A 26 8.45 16.33 -11.81
N GLU A 27 8.91 16.14 -10.57
CA GLU A 27 8.90 17.15 -9.49
C GLU A 27 7.60 17.36 -8.70
N LEU A 28 7.11 16.29 -8.04
CA LEU A 28 6.36 16.44 -6.78
C LEU A 28 7.29 16.38 -5.54
N ASN A 29 8.43 17.07 -5.61
CA ASN A 29 9.32 17.31 -4.47
C ASN A 29 8.98 18.59 -3.67
N GLY A 30 7.86 19.24 -3.98
CA GLY A 30 7.50 20.57 -3.46
C GLY A 30 6.54 20.63 -2.27
N PHE A 31 6.28 19.55 -1.52
CA PHE A 31 5.49 19.66 -0.28
C PHE A 31 6.37 20.11 0.89
N ASN A 32 6.78 21.38 0.82
CA ASN A 32 7.45 22.11 1.89
C ASN A 32 6.39 22.50 2.93
N PHE A 33 6.26 21.72 4.01
CA PHE A 33 5.42 22.09 5.15
C PHE A 33 6.27 22.86 6.16
N GLY A 34 6.44 24.17 5.93
CA GLY A 34 7.00 25.09 6.91
C GLY A 34 6.09 26.32 7.04
N PRO A 35 5.72 26.75 8.24
CA PRO A 35 5.10 28.06 8.42
C PRO A 35 6.18 29.14 8.37
N THR A 36 6.08 30.06 7.42
CA THR A 36 6.80 31.34 7.48
C THR A 36 6.04 32.26 8.43
N THR A 37 6.52 32.38 9.66
CA THR A 37 6.16 33.49 10.56
C THR A 37 7.33 34.45 10.61
N THR A 38 7.12 35.62 10.02
CA THR A 38 7.97 36.80 10.12
C THR A 38 8.07 37.23 11.58
N THR A 39 9.32 37.46 11.98
CA THR A 39 9.81 37.98 13.25
C THR A 39 9.31 39.39 13.51
N ASP A 40 8.74 39.61 14.70
CA ASP A 40 8.92 40.83 15.49
C ASP A 40 8.74 40.45 16.98
N ALA A 41 9.80 40.66 17.75
CA ALA A 41 9.86 40.53 19.22
C ALA A 41 10.00 41.95 19.82
N PRO A 42 10.01 42.19 21.16
CA PRO A 42 9.82 41.33 22.35
C PRO A 42 8.83 42.05 23.37
N PRO A 43 8.77 41.91 24.74
CA PRO A 43 9.74 41.41 25.72
C PRO A 43 9.27 40.30 26.70
N ASP A 44 10.22 39.42 27.02
CA ASP A 44 10.73 39.13 28.37
C ASP A 44 9.70 38.86 29.49
N LEU A 45 9.47 37.57 29.75
CA LEU A 45 9.03 37.06 31.04
C LEU A 45 9.80 35.76 31.29
N HIS A 46 10.83 35.88 32.13
CA HIS A 46 11.48 34.77 32.81
C HIS A 46 10.42 33.93 33.54
N ASP A 47 10.34 32.64 33.23
CA ASP A 47 9.74 31.65 34.10
C ASP A 47 10.72 30.48 34.20
N ASP A 48 11.43 30.45 35.33
CA ASP A 48 12.35 29.38 35.72
C ASP A 48 11.53 28.13 36.04
N HIS A 49 11.35 27.27 35.04
CA HIS A 49 10.96 25.89 35.25
C HIS A 49 12.13 24.96 34.96
N ASP A 50 12.70 24.48 36.06
CA ASP A 50 13.63 23.36 36.21
C ASP A 50 13.15 22.12 35.41
N GLU A 51 13.50 22.04 34.13
CA GLU A 51 13.42 20.81 33.33
C GLU A 51 14.65 19.93 33.62
N SER A 52 14.77 19.44 34.84
CA SER A 52 15.71 18.37 35.21
C SER A 52 14.96 17.06 35.42
N TYR A 53 14.56 16.41 34.31
CA TYR A 53 14.43 14.95 34.26
C TYR A 53 14.47 14.44 32.81
N CYS A 54 15.65 14.48 32.19
CA CYS A 54 15.92 13.64 31.03
C CYS A 54 16.20 12.22 31.52
N ASP A 55 15.14 11.42 31.66
CA ASP A 55 15.26 9.97 31.66
C ASP A 55 15.89 9.58 30.31
N VAL A 56 17.17 9.21 30.36
CA VAL A 56 17.90 8.61 29.25
C VAL A 56 17.37 7.17 29.13
N GLU A 57 16.15 7.01 28.61
CA GLU A 57 15.68 5.72 28.14
C GLU A 57 16.55 5.33 26.94
N THR A 58 17.34 4.29 27.15
CA THR A 58 18.18 3.57 26.20
C THR A 58 17.66 3.61 24.75
N HIS A 59 18.39 4.35 23.92
CA HIS A 59 18.11 4.62 22.50
C HIS A 59 18.01 3.39 21.57
N GLU A 60 18.28 2.18 22.06
CA GLU A 60 18.16 0.94 21.26
C GLU A 60 16.72 0.42 21.12
N SER A 61 15.81 0.77 22.03
CA SER A 61 14.39 0.38 21.92
C SER A 61 13.56 1.31 21.04
N ALA A 62 14.04 2.53 20.76
CA ALA A 62 13.31 3.60 20.07
C ALA A 62 13.03 3.32 18.57
N TYR A 63 13.62 2.27 18.00
CA TYR A 63 13.44 1.88 16.60
C TYR A 63 12.50 0.70 16.40
N ALA A 64 12.05 0.05 17.47
CA ALA A 64 11.06 -0.99 17.39
C ALA A 64 9.74 -0.39 16.90
N SER A 65 9.24 -0.87 15.77
CA SER A 65 7.91 -0.50 15.29
C SER A 65 6.90 -0.87 16.37
N PRO A 66 6.00 0.04 16.79
CA PRO A 66 4.95 -0.30 17.74
C PRO A 66 4.18 -1.53 17.26
N ASP A 67 3.87 -2.46 18.17
CA ASP A 67 3.04 -3.62 17.82
C ASP A 67 1.65 -3.10 17.38
N PRO A 68 1.20 -3.41 16.15
CA PRO A 68 -0.13 -3.01 15.69
C PRO A 68 -1.26 -3.46 16.64
N ARG A 69 -1.08 -4.59 17.33
CA ARG A 69 -2.05 -5.10 18.32
C ARG A 69 -2.15 -4.20 19.54
N GLU A 70 -1.02 -3.63 19.97
CA GLU A 70 -1.01 -2.69 21.09
C GLU A 70 -1.75 -1.40 20.73
N ILE A 71 -1.47 -0.85 19.54
CA ILE A 71 -2.18 0.33 19.04
C ILE A 71 -3.68 0.04 18.98
N TYR A 72 -4.08 -1.13 18.47
CA TYR A 72 -5.49 -1.55 18.43
C TYR A 72 -6.15 -1.54 19.80
N GLY A 73 -5.51 -2.17 20.79
CA GLY A 73 -6.01 -2.22 22.16
C GLY A 73 -6.19 -0.81 22.73
N LEU A 74 -5.19 0.04 22.59
CA LEU A 74 -5.22 1.41 23.10
C LEU A 74 -6.24 2.29 22.38
N VAL A 75 -6.48 2.11 21.07
CA VAL A 75 -7.54 2.82 20.36
C VAL A 75 -8.91 2.42 20.91
N ASN A 76 -9.16 1.14 21.16
CA ASN A 76 -10.43 0.69 21.73
C ASN A 76 -10.62 1.20 23.15
N ASP A 77 -9.58 1.14 23.98
CA ASP A 77 -9.63 1.68 25.34
C ASP A 77 -9.92 3.19 25.30
N ALA A 78 -9.19 3.95 24.48
CA ALA A 78 -9.42 5.38 24.31
C ALA A 78 -10.84 5.69 23.80
N THR A 79 -11.36 4.88 22.88
CA THR A 79 -12.72 5.02 22.35
C THR A 79 -13.77 4.77 23.45
N SER A 80 -13.60 3.70 24.23
CA SER A 80 -14.46 3.36 25.38
C SER A 80 -14.45 4.47 26.45
N HIS A 81 -13.27 4.97 26.81
CA HIS A 81 -13.11 6.10 27.71
C HIS A 81 -13.77 7.37 27.18
N THR A 82 -13.69 7.61 25.87
CA THR A 82 -14.35 8.75 25.23
C THR A 82 -15.86 8.64 25.30
N SER A 83 -16.44 7.46 25.05
CA SER A 83 -17.88 7.22 25.18
C SER A 83 -18.37 7.47 26.60
N ARG A 84 -17.59 7.06 27.61
CA ARG A 84 -17.89 7.34 29.02
C ARG A 84 -17.84 8.84 29.34
N LEU A 85 -16.88 9.57 28.77
CA LEU A 85 -16.81 11.04 28.91
C LEU A 85 -18.01 11.73 28.26
N ILE A 86 -18.46 11.27 27.07
CA ILE A 86 -19.67 11.79 26.41
C ILE A 86 -20.86 11.69 27.37
N THR A 87 -21.11 10.49 27.92
CA THR A 87 -22.20 10.27 28.88
C THR A 87 -22.04 11.16 30.11
N PHE A 88 -20.85 11.22 30.69
CA PHE A 88 -20.56 12.08 31.84
C PHE A 88 -20.91 13.55 31.59
N PHE A 89 -20.52 14.12 30.44
CA PHE A 89 -20.81 15.52 30.12
C PHE A 89 -22.30 15.76 29.86
N ILE A 90 -23.01 14.82 29.22
CA ILE A 90 -24.46 14.91 28.99
C ILE A 90 -25.20 14.90 30.33
N GLU A 91 -24.90 13.94 31.21
CA GLU A 91 -25.52 13.83 32.53
C GLU A 91 -25.21 15.04 33.41
N THR A 92 -23.95 15.49 33.43
CA THR A 92 -23.54 16.68 34.18
C THR A 92 -24.23 17.94 33.67
N SER A 93 -24.39 18.08 32.34
CA SER A 93 -25.14 19.20 31.75
C SER A 93 -26.60 19.18 32.18
N ALA A 94 -27.23 18.00 32.22
CA ALA A 94 -28.61 17.85 32.68
C ALA A 94 -28.76 18.19 34.17
N MET A 95 -27.82 17.77 35.03
CA MET A 95 -27.84 18.06 36.46
C MET A 95 -27.57 19.53 36.80
N LEU A 96 -26.64 20.17 36.09
CA LEU A 96 -26.26 21.56 36.34
C LEU A 96 -27.11 22.56 35.56
N HIS A 97 -27.99 22.10 34.67
CA HIS A 97 -28.77 22.92 33.73
C HIS A 97 -27.91 23.92 32.93
N THR A 98 -26.66 23.54 32.63
CA THR A 98 -25.70 24.37 31.90
C THR A 98 -25.46 23.81 30.51
N PRO A 99 -25.90 24.49 29.44
CA PRO A 99 -25.73 24.00 28.06
C PRO A 99 -24.28 24.04 27.58
N GLU A 100 -23.41 24.80 28.26
CA GLU A 100 -21.98 24.85 27.96
C GLU A 100 -21.29 23.50 28.21
N VAL A 101 -21.73 22.75 29.21
CA VAL A 101 -21.17 21.43 29.52
C VAL A 101 -21.50 20.43 28.41
N ALA A 102 -22.70 20.51 27.81
CA ALA A 102 -23.08 19.69 26.67
C ALA A 102 -22.20 19.93 25.43
N LYS A 103 -21.65 21.15 25.24
CA LYS A 103 -20.72 21.41 24.14
C LYS A 103 -19.45 20.54 24.24
N ASN A 104 -19.01 20.22 25.45
CA ASN A 104 -17.84 19.35 25.66
C ASN A 104 -18.13 17.89 25.27
N ALA A 105 -19.39 17.45 25.36
CA ALA A 105 -19.79 16.14 24.83
C ALA A 105 -19.57 16.06 23.31
N ASN A 106 -19.81 17.16 22.58
CA ASN A 106 -19.53 17.22 21.13
C ASN A 106 -18.03 17.13 20.83
N VAL A 107 -17.18 17.70 21.69
CA VAL A 107 -15.72 17.58 21.57
C VAL A 107 -15.29 16.12 21.76
N CYS A 108 -15.84 15.44 22.78
CA CYS A 108 -15.62 14.01 22.96
C CYS A 108 -16.16 13.19 21.77
N ALA A 109 -17.32 13.54 21.21
CA ALA A 109 -17.83 12.88 20.01
C ALA A 109 -16.89 13.06 18.79
N ALA A 110 -16.28 14.24 18.64
CA ALA A 110 -15.27 14.47 17.60
C ALA A 110 -14.02 13.61 17.82
N VAL A 111 -13.53 13.50 19.07
CA VAL A 111 -12.43 12.59 19.43
C VAL A 111 -12.80 11.15 19.11
N HIS A 112 -13.99 10.71 19.49
CA HIS A 112 -14.49 9.35 19.23
C HIS A 112 -14.48 9.06 17.73
N ASN A 113 -15.01 9.97 16.90
CA ASN A 113 -14.99 9.82 15.45
C ASN A 113 -13.57 9.81 14.87
N CYS A 114 -12.64 10.60 15.41
CA CYS A 114 -11.24 10.56 14.99
C CYS A 114 -10.59 9.20 15.34
N LEU A 115 -10.85 8.67 16.53
CA LEU A 115 -10.30 7.40 16.98
C LEU A 115 -10.83 6.22 16.15
N THR A 116 -12.12 6.23 15.80
CA THR A 116 -12.72 5.17 14.96
C THR A 116 -12.31 5.26 13.49
N THR A 117 -11.87 6.44 13.02
CA THR A 117 -11.45 6.64 11.63
C THR A 117 -9.96 6.44 11.40
N ILE A 118 -9.11 6.38 12.43
CA ILE A 118 -7.68 6.08 12.27
C ILE A 118 -7.56 4.67 11.70
N PRO A 119 -7.19 4.50 10.41
CA PRO A 119 -7.20 3.20 9.78
C PRO A 119 -5.86 2.56 10.13
N GLY A 120 -5.88 1.83 11.25
CA GLY A 120 -4.72 1.21 11.89
C GLY A 120 -5.07 0.17 12.95
N THR A 121 -6.36 -0.11 13.17
CA THR A 121 -6.84 -1.33 13.82
C THR A 121 -6.90 -2.52 12.85
N THR A 122 -6.94 -2.27 11.56
CA THR A 122 -6.81 -3.29 10.54
C THR A 122 -5.54 -3.00 9.77
N VAL A 123 -4.63 -3.97 9.78
CA VAL A 123 -3.59 -4.17 8.77
C VAL A 123 -4.12 -3.64 7.44
N THR A 124 -3.36 -2.80 6.74
CA THR A 124 -3.67 -2.40 5.36
C THR A 124 -4.24 -3.63 4.65
N PRO A 125 -5.49 -3.62 4.14
CA PRO A 125 -6.19 -4.82 3.69
C PRO A 125 -5.38 -5.68 2.70
N THR A 126 -4.40 -5.05 2.08
CA THR A 126 -3.53 -5.59 1.05
C THR A 126 -2.19 -6.16 1.55
N GLY A 127 -1.83 -5.96 2.83
CA GLY A 127 -0.55 -6.40 3.40
C GLY A 127 0.68 -5.70 2.79
N TYR A 128 0.47 -4.68 1.95
CA TYR A 128 1.55 -3.98 1.26
C TYR A 128 2.42 -3.18 2.24
N MET A 129 3.70 -3.53 2.30
CA MET A 129 4.71 -2.85 3.09
C MET A 129 5.59 -2.01 2.15
N PRO A 130 5.69 -0.68 2.37
CA PRO A 130 6.63 0.14 1.64
C PRO A 130 8.06 -0.38 1.79
N PRO A 131 8.94 -0.17 0.80
CA PRO A 131 10.35 -0.56 0.88
C PRO A 131 11.00 -0.11 2.18
N GLU A 132 11.85 -0.97 2.76
CA GLU A 132 12.41 -0.75 4.10
C GLU A 132 13.17 0.56 4.22
N GLU A 133 13.88 0.94 3.16
CA GLU A 133 14.72 2.14 3.06
C GLU A 133 13.92 3.40 2.67
N SER A 134 12.61 3.28 2.43
CA SER A 134 11.81 4.43 2.02
C SER A 134 11.69 5.45 3.17
N SER A 135 11.98 6.72 2.86
CA SER A 135 11.74 7.85 3.79
C SER A 135 10.28 7.91 4.26
N TRP A 136 9.37 7.32 3.48
CA TRP A 136 7.97 7.18 3.80
C TRP A 136 7.71 6.23 4.98
N ARG A 137 8.38 5.08 5.04
CA ARG A 137 8.25 4.12 6.15
C ARG A 137 8.65 4.77 7.47
N THR A 138 9.73 5.55 7.48
CA THR A 138 10.16 6.32 8.66
C THR A 138 9.12 7.34 9.09
N LYS A 139 8.54 8.09 8.14
CA LYS A 139 7.45 9.06 8.43
C LYS A 139 6.21 8.37 9.00
N ARG A 140 5.83 7.21 8.46
CA ARG A 140 4.69 6.42 8.96
C ARG A 140 4.94 5.94 10.39
N ARG A 141 6.12 5.39 10.68
CA ARG A 141 6.49 4.97 12.04
C ARG A 141 6.44 6.13 13.04
N ALA A 142 6.95 7.31 12.66
CA ALA A 142 6.87 8.49 13.52
C ALA A 142 5.42 8.89 13.84
N LEU A 143 4.48 8.75 12.88
CA LEU A 143 3.06 8.96 13.11
C LEU A 143 2.48 7.93 14.10
N GLU A 144 2.85 6.66 13.98
CA GLU A 144 2.41 5.58 14.87
C GLU A 144 2.93 5.76 16.30
N VAL A 145 4.20 6.12 16.46
CA VAL A 145 4.79 6.45 17.78
C VAL A 145 4.09 7.66 18.39
N SER A 146 3.84 8.71 17.60
CA SER A 146 3.09 9.88 18.06
C SER A 146 1.68 9.49 18.50
N LEU A 147 0.99 8.65 17.74
CA LEU A 147 -0.35 8.17 18.11
C LEU A 147 -0.31 7.39 19.42
N LEU A 148 0.59 6.42 19.56
CA LEU A 148 0.76 5.59 20.74
C LEU A 148 0.94 6.44 22.01
N LYS A 149 1.85 7.42 21.95
CA LYS A 149 2.11 8.35 23.07
C LYS A 149 0.87 9.14 23.45
N ASN A 150 0.11 9.63 22.48
CA ASN A 150 -1.10 10.42 22.73
C ASN A 150 -2.26 9.58 23.25
N LEU A 151 -2.43 8.34 22.76
CA LEU A 151 -3.43 7.40 23.29
C LEU A 151 -3.19 7.11 24.77
N ARG A 152 -1.97 6.72 25.15
CA ARG A 152 -1.64 6.43 26.56
C ARG A 152 -1.85 7.64 27.47
N LYS A 153 -1.50 8.85 27.00
CA LYS A 153 -1.75 10.10 27.75
C LYS A 153 -3.25 10.39 27.90
N TYR A 154 -4.01 10.24 26.81
CA TYR A 154 -5.43 10.51 26.79
C TYR A 154 -6.23 9.51 27.65
N ILE A 155 -5.91 8.22 27.63
CA ILE A 155 -6.54 7.21 28.49
C ILE A 155 -6.34 7.58 29.97
N ARG A 156 -5.11 7.91 30.38
CA ARG A 156 -4.85 8.35 31.77
C ARG A 156 -5.58 9.62 32.13
N PHE A 157 -5.62 10.60 31.23
CA PHE A 157 -6.34 11.85 31.42
C PHE A 157 -7.85 11.63 31.58
N SER A 158 -8.46 10.88 30.66
CA SER A 158 -9.91 10.61 30.64
C SER A 158 -10.34 9.78 31.86
N ASP A 159 -9.55 8.77 32.24
CA ASP A 159 -9.80 8.01 33.46
C ASP A 159 -9.72 8.88 34.73
N HIS A 160 -8.72 9.75 34.81
CA HIS A 160 -8.58 10.70 35.92
C HIS A 160 -9.79 11.65 36.01
N LEU A 161 -10.18 12.23 34.87
CA LEU A 161 -11.30 13.16 34.79
C LEU A 161 -12.63 12.50 35.22
N LEU A 162 -12.86 11.25 34.82
CA LEU A 162 -14.04 10.48 35.20
C LEU A 162 -14.04 10.07 36.68
N ARG A 163 -12.89 9.66 37.22
CA ARG A 163 -12.80 9.18 38.61
C ARG A 163 -12.80 10.30 39.63
N LYS A 164 -12.17 11.44 39.30
CA LYS A 164 -12.02 12.60 40.18
C LYS A 164 -12.31 13.88 39.39
N PRO A 165 -13.59 14.21 39.17
CA PRO A 165 -13.96 15.44 38.49
C PRO A 165 -13.37 16.67 39.23
N PRO A 166 -12.64 17.55 38.53
CA PRO A 166 -12.08 18.76 39.14
C PRO A 166 -13.18 19.66 39.69
N ARG A 167 -12.86 20.39 40.76
CA ARG A 167 -13.68 21.53 41.19
C ARG A 167 -13.72 22.60 40.08
N THR A 168 -14.77 23.42 40.09
CA THR A 168 -15.12 24.41 39.05
C THR A 168 -13.93 25.25 38.56
N GLU A 169 -13.05 25.69 39.45
CA GLU A 169 -11.88 26.51 39.11
C GLU A 169 -10.83 25.78 38.24
N LYS A 170 -10.58 24.49 38.52
CA LYS A 170 -9.60 23.68 37.78
C LYS A 170 -10.20 23.00 36.56
N PHE A 171 -11.53 22.94 36.49
CA PHE A 171 -12.26 22.26 35.42
C PHE A 171 -11.96 22.87 34.05
N GLN A 172 -11.88 24.20 33.96
CA GLN A 172 -11.54 24.89 32.71
C GLN A 172 -10.16 24.49 32.17
N GLY A 173 -9.18 24.25 33.06
CA GLY A 173 -7.86 23.77 32.66
C GLY A 173 -7.91 22.37 32.04
N GLU A 174 -8.69 21.45 32.63
CA GLU A 174 -8.88 20.12 32.08
C GLU A 174 -9.68 20.13 30.76
N LEU A 175 -10.66 21.03 30.61
CA LEU A 175 -11.37 21.21 29.34
C LEU A 175 -10.43 21.69 28.23
N LYS A 176 -9.54 22.65 28.51
CA LYS A 176 -8.50 23.06 27.53
C LYS A 176 -7.63 21.89 27.09
N LYS A 177 -7.26 20.99 28.02
CA LYS A 177 -6.51 19.77 27.68
C LYS A 177 -7.34 18.81 26.80
N LEU A 178 -8.64 18.65 27.09
CA LEU A 178 -9.55 17.84 26.26
C LEU A 178 -9.62 18.37 24.83
N HIS A 179 -9.76 19.69 24.66
CA HIS A 179 -9.72 20.33 23.34
C HIS A 179 -8.38 20.11 22.63
N ALA A 180 -7.26 20.26 23.33
CA ALA A 180 -5.95 19.99 22.75
C ALA A 180 -5.79 18.52 22.29
N PHE A 181 -6.38 17.56 23.02
CA PHE A 181 -6.45 16.18 22.56
C PHE A 181 -7.32 16.01 21.32
N ALA A 182 -8.47 16.68 21.25
CA ALA A 182 -9.33 16.66 20.06
C ALA A 182 -8.61 17.17 18.81
N ASP A 183 -7.95 18.33 18.91
CA ASP A 183 -7.16 18.89 17.80
C ASP A 183 -6.03 17.94 17.40
N LYS A 184 -5.38 17.32 18.39
CA LYS A 184 -4.29 16.36 18.13
C LYS A 184 -4.78 15.10 17.43
N PHE A 185 -5.89 14.52 17.86
CA PHE A 185 -6.44 13.31 17.23
C PHE A 185 -7.02 13.59 15.86
N LEU A 186 -7.62 14.77 15.64
CA LEU A 186 -8.04 15.22 14.31
C LEU A 186 -6.85 15.37 13.36
N TYR A 187 -5.77 16.03 13.82
CA TYR A 187 -4.55 16.14 13.03
C TYR A 187 -3.97 14.78 12.69
N LEU A 188 -3.90 13.87 13.67
CA LEU A 188 -3.38 12.52 13.45
C LEU A 188 -4.27 11.74 12.49
N SER A 189 -5.60 11.75 12.64
CA SER A 189 -6.51 11.02 11.75
C SER A 189 -6.37 11.47 10.29
N MET A 190 -6.24 12.77 10.05
CA MET A 190 -5.97 13.32 8.71
C MET A 190 -4.62 12.84 8.16
N LYS A 191 -3.55 12.84 8.98
CA LYS A 191 -2.23 12.35 8.56
C LYS A 191 -2.22 10.84 8.28
N PHE A 192 -2.95 10.05 9.07
CA PHE A 192 -3.12 8.62 8.84
C PHE A 192 -3.90 8.34 7.55
N ALA A 193 -4.99 9.08 7.30
CA ALA A 193 -5.77 8.95 6.06
C ALA A 193 -4.92 9.26 4.83
N ALA A 194 -4.22 10.41 4.82
CA ALA A 194 -3.31 10.76 3.74
C ALA A 194 -2.20 9.72 3.57
N SER A 195 -1.73 9.16 4.69
CA SER A 195 -0.69 8.16 4.65
C SER A 195 -1.14 6.83 4.08
N ASN A 196 -2.38 6.42 4.36
CA ASN A 196 -2.92 5.18 3.83
C ASN A 196 -3.19 5.30 2.33
N GLU A 197 -3.68 6.46 1.87
CA GLU A 197 -3.82 6.71 0.43
C GLU A 197 -2.46 6.66 -0.28
N LYS A 198 -1.41 7.22 0.33
CA LYS A 198 -0.06 7.12 -0.25
C LYS A 198 0.42 5.67 -0.36
N ILE A 199 0.17 4.85 0.66
CA ILE A 199 0.53 3.42 0.65
C ILE A 199 -0.23 2.69 -0.46
N ARG A 200 -1.54 2.92 -0.57
CA ARG A 200 -2.38 2.38 -1.65
C ARG A 200 -1.89 2.78 -3.04
N LEU A 201 -1.48 4.04 -3.24
CA LEU A 201 -0.93 4.50 -4.51
C LEU A 201 0.42 3.85 -4.83
N MET A 202 1.31 3.67 -3.85
CA MET A 202 2.58 2.98 -4.06
C MET A 202 2.36 1.52 -4.48
N GLU A 203 1.42 0.83 -3.83
CA GLU A 203 1.01 -0.54 -4.20
C GLU A 203 0.51 -0.60 -5.65
N LEU A 204 -0.34 0.35 -6.04
CA LEU A 204 -0.86 0.44 -7.40
C LEU A 204 0.26 0.70 -8.43
N CYS A 205 1.23 1.55 -8.09
CA CYS A 205 2.38 1.80 -8.96
C CYS A 205 3.24 0.55 -9.14
N GLU A 206 3.53 -0.18 -8.06
CA GLU A 206 4.33 -1.41 -8.15
C GLU A 206 3.62 -2.52 -8.92
N THR A 207 2.32 -2.72 -8.68
CA THR A 207 1.53 -3.73 -9.41
C THR A 207 1.50 -3.40 -10.89
N TYR A 208 1.30 -2.13 -11.25
CA TYR A 208 1.37 -1.68 -12.64
C TYR A 208 2.75 -1.91 -13.28
N GLN A 209 3.83 -1.59 -12.57
CA GLN A 209 5.20 -1.84 -13.05
C GLN A 209 5.45 -3.33 -13.29
N ARG A 210 5.03 -4.20 -12.37
CA ARG A 210 5.13 -5.66 -12.51
C ARG A 210 4.37 -6.16 -13.74
N MET A 211 3.14 -5.68 -13.96
CA MET A 211 2.37 -6.03 -15.15
C MET A 211 3.03 -5.56 -16.45
N LYS A 212 3.58 -4.33 -16.45
CA LYS A 212 4.29 -3.78 -17.62
C LYS A 212 5.51 -4.63 -17.97
N LEU A 213 6.31 -5.03 -16.98
CA LEU A 213 7.47 -5.90 -17.18
C LEU A 213 7.05 -7.27 -17.73
N ALA A 214 6.02 -7.89 -17.15
CA ALA A 214 5.49 -9.17 -17.62
C ALA A 214 5.02 -9.10 -19.10
N HIS A 215 4.37 -8.00 -19.50
CA HIS A 215 3.98 -7.80 -20.90
C HIS A 215 5.17 -7.60 -21.84
N LEU A 216 6.24 -6.93 -21.39
CA LEU A 216 7.47 -6.79 -22.17
C LEU A 216 8.17 -8.13 -22.36
N GLU A 217 8.29 -8.93 -21.30
CA GLU A 217 8.84 -10.29 -21.34
C GLU A 217 8.04 -11.19 -22.28
N GLU A 218 6.70 -11.16 -22.19
CA GLU A 218 5.84 -11.92 -23.09
C GLU A 218 6.03 -11.49 -24.56
N ARG A 219 6.14 -10.18 -24.82
CA ARG A 219 6.37 -9.67 -26.17
C ARG A 219 7.73 -10.10 -26.71
N GLN A 220 8.77 -10.10 -25.88
CA GLN A 220 10.10 -10.56 -26.24
C GLN A 220 10.11 -12.07 -26.53
N LEU A 221 9.45 -12.88 -25.70
CA LEU A 221 9.29 -14.32 -25.91
C LEU A 221 8.55 -14.61 -27.23
N ARG A 222 7.47 -13.89 -27.52
CA ARG A 222 6.75 -14.03 -28.80
C ARG A 222 7.59 -13.57 -29.99
N ALA A 223 8.51 -12.63 -29.79
CA ALA A 223 9.44 -12.18 -30.84
C ALA A 223 10.53 -13.21 -31.10
N SER A 224 11.13 -13.80 -30.05
CA SER A 224 12.14 -14.86 -30.19
C SER A 224 11.57 -16.10 -30.87
N ILE A 225 10.37 -16.56 -30.48
CA ILE A 225 9.70 -17.69 -31.14
C ILE A 225 9.47 -17.42 -32.64
N ARG A 226 9.11 -16.18 -33.01
CA ARG A 226 8.94 -15.80 -34.42
C ARG A 226 10.26 -15.77 -35.18
N ALA A 227 11.32 -15.24 -34.57
CA ALA A 227 12.66 -15.24 -35.13
C ALA A 227 13.17 -16.67 -35.36
N ASP A 228 13.02 -17.57 -34.39
CA ASP A 228 13.41 -18.98 -34.51
C ASP A 228 12.65 -19.70 -35.63
N ARG A 229 11.33 -19.47 -35.73
CA ARG A 229 10.53 -20.04 -36.81
C ARG A 229 10.99 -19.53 -38.18
N ALA A 230 11.33 -18.25 -38.28
CA ALA A 230 11.87 -17.67 -39.51
C ALA A 230 13.23 -18.28 -39.86
N ALA A 231 14.15 -18.38 -38.89
CA ALA A 231 15.47 -18.98 -39.06
C ALA A 231 15.41 -20.45 -39.52
N ARG A 232 14.52 -21.26 -38.92
CA ARG A 232 14.29 -22.64 -39.35
C ARG A 232 13.71 -22.73 -40.76
N LYS A 233 12.86 -21.76 -41.15
CA LYS A 233 12.31 -21.70 -42.52
C LYS A 233 13.41 -21.39 -43.53
N THR A 234 14.25 -20.39 -43.26
CA THR A 234 15.38 -20.02 -44.12
C THR A 234 16.41 -21.14 -44.26
N GLU A 235 16.72 -21.84 -43.16
CA GLU A 235 17.62 -23.00 -43.18
C GLU A 235 17.06 -24.14 -44.06
N ARG A 236 15.78 -24.46 -43.90
CA ARG A 236 15.10 -25.46 -44.74
C ARG A 236 15.11 -25.07 -46.23
N GLU A 237 14.99 -23.79 -46.53
CA GLU A 237 15.01 -23.28 -47.90
C GLU A 237 16.41 -23.36 -48.52
N MET A 238 17.46 -22.98 -47.78
CA MET A 238 18.86 -23.14 -48.16
C MET A 238 19.21 -24.62 -48.45
N LEU A 239 18.82 -25.54 -47.57
CA LEU A 239 19.03 -26.99 -47.78
C LEU A 239 18.31 -27.52 -49.03
N ARG A 240 17.13 -26.98 -49.36
CA ARG A 240 16.42 -27.33 -50.59
C ARG A 240 17.13 -26.80 -51.83
N GLN A 241 17.70 -25.59 -51.76
CA GLN A 241 18.47 -25.02 -52.86
C GLN A 241 19.78 -25.81 -53.11
N GLN A 242 20.53 -26.15 -52.06
CA GLN A 242 21.73 -26.99 -52.17
C GLN A 242 21.45 -28.36 -52.78
N ARG A 243 20.28 -28.96 -52.49
CA ARG A 243 19.87 -30.23 -53.12
C ARG A 243 19.48 -30.10 -54.59
N ARG A 244 19.11 -28.89 -55.02
CA ARG A 244 18.72 -28.59 -56.41
C ARG A 244 19.91 -28.18 -57.27
N GLU A 245 21.05 -27.84 -56.66
CA GLU A 245 22.29 -27.66 -57.42
C GLU A 245 22.66 -28.99 -58.10
N PRO A 246 22.83 -29.00 -59.43
CA PRO A 246 23.26 -30.20 -60.13
C PRO A 246 24.65 -30.56 -59.61
N ARG A 247 24.78 -31.75 -59.02
CA ARG A 247 26.09 -32.33 -58.71
C ARG A 247 26.94 -32.21 -59.98
N LYS A 248 27.98 -31.39 -59.93
CA LYS A 248 29.02 -31.38 -60.96
C LYS A 248 29.49 -32.83 -61.07
N PRO A 249 29.46 -33.46 -62.26
CA PRO A 249 29.86 -34.84 -62.40
C PRO A 249 31.36 -34.93 -62.10
N GLU A 250 31.68 -35.21 -60.86
CA GLU A 250 32.99 -35.70 -60.47
C GLU A 250 33.12 -37.07 -61.14
N SER A 251 34.07 -37.17 -62.06
CA SER A 251 34.33 -38.33 -62.91
C SER A 251 34.32 -39.62 -62.08
N LEU A 252 33.26 -40.42 -62.26
CA LEU A 252 33.12 -41.76 -61.71
C LEU A 252 34.23 -42.68 -62.24
N PRO A 253 34.95 -43.43 -61.38
CA PRO A 253 35.50 -44.70 -61.78
C PRO A 253 34.38 -45.76 -61.86
N ASP A 254 34.55 -46.68 -62.81
CA ASP A 254 33.60 -47.69 -63.28
C ASP A 254 32.80 -48.48 -62.20
N PRO A 255 31.52 -48.80 -62.46
CA PRO A 255 30.73 -49.65 -61.57
C PRO A 255 31.02 -51.15 -61.81
N VAL A 256 31.81 -51.77 -60.93
CA VAL A 256 31.74 -53.23 -60.72
C VAL A 256 30.44 -53.56 -60.01
N ARG A 257 29.51 -54.16 -60.75
CA ARG A 257 28.23 -54.67 -60.25
C ARG A 257 28.46 -55.78 -59.22
N HIS A 258 28.24 -55.48 -57.95
CA HIS A 258 27.94 -56.51 -56.95
C HIS A 258 26.49 -56.40 -56.50
N PHE A 259 25.70 -57.35 -57.00
CA PHE A 259 24.42 -57.79 -56.45
C PHE A 259 24.57 -58.00 -54.94
N ARG A 260 23.72 -57.37 -54.12
CA ARG A 260 23.53 -57.76 -52.73
C ARG A 260 22.05 -58.10 -52.50
N PRO A 261 21.75 -59.30 -51.99
CA PRO A 261 20.38 -59.75 -51.81
C PRO A 261 19.72 -59.11 -50.59
N SER A 262 18.42 -58.90 -50.76
CA SER A 262 17.41 -58.55 -49.77
C SER A 262 17.44 -59.47 -48.55
N LYS A 263 17.58 -58.89 -47.34
CA LYS A 263 17.10 -59.52 -46.11
C LYS A 263 16.29 -58.48 -45.32
N ARG A 264 14.98 -58.71 -45.32
CA ARG A 264 14.01 -58.12 -44.38
C ARG A 264 14.33 -58.66 -42.99
N SER A 265 14.25 -57.78 -41.98
CA SER A 265 14.03 -58.18 -40.59
C SER A 265 12.88 -57.33 -40.04
N PRO A 266 11.86 -57.94 -39.43
CA PRO A 266 10.81 -57.21 -38.72
C PRO A 266 11.32 -56.86 -37.33
N THR A 267 11.11 -55.62 -36.89
CA THR A 267 11.34 -55.22 -35.49
C THR A 267 10.03 -54.68 -34.94
N SER A 268 9.66 -55.25 -33.80
CA SER A 268 8.38 -55.19 -33.10
C SER A 268 7.93 -53.77 -32.70
N PRO A 269 6.61 -53.57 -32.48
CA PRO A 269 6.11 -52.37 -31.82
C PRO A 269 6.31 -52.48 -30.30
N GLU A 270 7.14 -51.61 -29.74
CA GLU A 270 7.16 -51.39 -28.29
C GLU A 270 5.90 -50.62 -27.87
N MET A 271 5.13 -51.23 -26.98
CA MET A 271 4.04 -50.59 -26.26
C MET A 271 4.62 -49.70 -25.16
N ILE A 272 4.48 -48.38 -25.29
CA ILE A 272 4.72 -47.46 -24.18
C ILE A 272 3.44 -47.34 -23.35
N VAL A 273 3.52 -47.87 -22.15
CA VAL A 273 2.56 -47.82 -21.06
C VAL A 273 2.75 -46.52 -20.26
N GLY A 274 1.65 -45.78 -20.02
CA GLY A 274 1.47 -44.84 -18.89
C GLY A 274 2.14 -43.45 -19.01
N PRO A 275 1.60 -42.39 -18.35
CA PRO A 275 1.21 -42.46 -16.94
C PRO A 275 -0.24 -42.05 -16.61
N GLN A 276 -0.61 -42.59 -15.46
CA GLN A 276 -1.82 -42.52 -14.66
C GLN A 276 -2.09 -41.09 -14.14
N ALA A 277 -3.38 -40.74 -14.02
CA ALA A 277 -3.87 -39.47 -13.48
C ALA A 277 -3.58 -39.28 -11.98
N PRO A 278 -3.52 -38.03 -11.46
CA PRO A 278 -3.75 -37.76 -10.05
C PRO A 278 -5.26 -37.64 -9.73
N PRO A 279 -5.68 -38.00 -8.50
CA PRO A 279 -7.07 -37.99 -8.09
C PRO A 279 -7.64 -36.59 -7.91
N SER A 280 -8.87 -36.41 -8.39
CA SER A 280 -9.79 -35.36 -7.98
C SER A 280 -10.20 -35.57 -6.53
N VAL A 281 -9.87 -34.61 -5.67
CA VAL A 281 -10.47 -34.46 -4.34
C VAL A 281 -11.50 -33.33 -4.45
N SER A 282 -12.77 -33.71 -4.35
CA SER A 282 -13.90 -32.87 -3.96
C SER A 282 -14.82 -33.71 -3.08
#